data_AF-A0A9N9DXQ2-F1
#
_entry.id   AF-A0A9N9DXQ2-F1
#
_cell.length_a   1.000
_cell.length_b   1.000
_cell.length_c   1.000
_cell.angle_alpha   90.00
_cell.angle_beta   90.00
_cell.angle_gamma   90.00
#
_symmetry.space_group_name_H-M   'P 1'
#
loop_
_entity.id
_entity.type
_entity.pdbx_description
1 polymer ?
#
loop_
_entity_poly.entity_id
_entity_poly.type
_entity_poly.pdbx_seq_one_letter_code
_entity_poly.pdbx_strand_id
1 'polypeptide(L)'
;VRQVPRKGILDAQEDQMGNSNVSMLNLANATARLTLDGPRQWAKLTPVDRGFNEIREIKIFKDIHKIGRDSKNDTVIKDVGISRNHCVITKVTKQLERDYYETTIQKCSSNPRLWVNGVQIGYPYTMVISPGDIISFPSLELDAHVAYKFEVLLDLNSVLTNFNDKYRTLGVLGQGAFARVTCVQQLSTSRLYACKQIHTSVVRTGTNLQVSSPLAIDREIRILKTANH
;
A
#
# COMPACT_ATOMS: atom_id res chain seq x y z
N VAL A 1 51.09 61.62 14.85
CA VAL A 1 49.79 61.64 15.57
C VAL A 1 48.70 61.80 14.53
N ARG A 2 47.74 60.91 14.27
CA ARG A 2 47.41 59.54 14.70
C ARG A 2 46.64 58.90 13.52
N GLN A 3 46.97 57.66 13.20
CA GLN A 3 46.31 56.82 12.19
C GLN A 3 44.90 56.42 12.65
N VAL A 4 43.98 56.27 11.68
CA VAL A 4 42.64 55.68 11.88
C VAL A 4 42.70 54.19 11.52
N PRO A 5 42.21 53.26 12.37
CA PRO A 5 42.22 51.84 12.03
C PRO A 5 40.96 51.40 11.28
N ARG A 6 41.16 50.56 10.26
CA ARG A 6 40.15 49.76 9.57
C ARG A 6 39.60 48.70 10.54
N LYS A 7 38.27 48.62 10.69
CA LYS A 7 37.60 47.47 11.33
C LYS A 7 37.32 46.40 10.27
N GLY A 8 37.79 45.19 10.57
CA GLY A 8 37.77 44.02 9.71
C GLY A 8 36.38 43.39 9.54
N ILE A 9 36.24 42.77 8.39
CA ILE A 9 35.19 41.84 7.98
C ILE A 9 35.67 40.45 8.42
N LEU A 10 35.09 39.88 9.47
CA LEU A 10 35.10 38.45 9.77
C LEU A 10 33.81 38.15 10.55
N ASP A 11 33.20 37.00 10.21
CA ASP A 11 32.12 36.26 10.92
C ASP A 11 30.95 35.93 9.99
N ALA A 12 31.20 35.03 9.03
CA ALA A 12 30.17 34.28 8.32
C ALA A 12 30.73 32.96 7.77
N GLN A 13 31.39 32.16 8.60
CA GLN A 13 31.75 30.78 8.25
C GLN A 13 31.77 29.90 9.51
N GLU A 14 30.60 29.58 10.07
CA GLU A 14 30.55 28.47 11.04
C GLU A 14 29.20 27.72 11.15
N ASP A 15 28.30 27.83 10.16
CA ASP A 15 26.99 27.16 10.20
C ASP A 15 26.73 26.11 9.08
N GLN A 16 27.72 25.80 8.25
CA GLN A 16 27.52 24.87 7.11
C GLN A 16 28.03 23.43 7.31
N MET A 17 28.66 23.08 8.43
CA MET A 17 29.19 21.71 8.63
C MET A 17 28.33 20.77 9.49
N GLY A 18 27.22 21.26 10.06
CA GLY A 18 26.32 20.43 10.89
C GLY A 18 25.25 19.64 10.13
N ASN A 19 24.93 20.02 8.88
CA ASN A 19 23.80 19.47 8.13
C ASN A 19 24.15 18.40 7.07
N SER A 20 25.44 18.22 6.76
CA SER A 20 25.90 17.25 5.75
C SER A 20 26.05 15.82 6.30
N ASN A 21 26.24 15.66 7.62
CA ASN A 21 26.38 14.33 8.23
C ASN A 21 25.03 13.65 8.49
N VAL A 22 23.96 14.42 8.74
CA VAL A 22 22.61 13.87 8.95
C VAL A 22 21.98 13.38 7.63
N SER A 23 22.31 14.01 6.51
CA SER A 23 21.82 13.59 5.18
C SER A 23 22.50 12.31 4.69
N MET A 24 23.80 12.14 4.95
CA MET A 24 24.56 10.93 4.58
C MET A 24 24.20 9.70 5.44
N LEU A 25 23.97 9.87 6.75
CA LEU A 25 23.53 8.77 7.63
C LEU A 25 22.10 8.28 7.32
N ASN A 26 21.22 9.17 6.85
CA ASN A 26 19.88 8.78 6.41
C ASN A 26 19.89 8.09 5.03
N LEU A 27 20.78 8.50 4.12
CA LEU A 27 20.97 7.76 2.86
C LEU A 27 21.57 6.37 3.10
N ALA A 28 22.61 6.26 3.94
CA ALA A 28 23.24 4.97 4.22
C ALA A 28 22.28 3.96 4.88
N ASN A 29 21.38 4.42 5.76
CA ASN A 29 20.33 3.58 6.36
C ASN A 29 19.20 3.22 5.38
N ALA A 30 18.91 4.06 4.39
CA ALA A 30 17.96 3.75 3.32
C ALA A 30 18.55 2.72 2.35
N THR A 31 19.84 2.84 2.02
CA THR A 31 20.53 1.92 1.10
C THR A 31 20.85 0.57 1.76
N ALA A 32 21.21 0.54 3.04
CA ALA A 32 21.48 -0.71 3.78
C ALA A 32 20.22 -1.55 4.06
N ARG A 33 19.01 -0.99 3.90
CA ARG A 33 17.73 -1.72 4.02
C ARG A 33 17.21 -2.28 2.70
N LEU A 34 17.87 -1.96 1.58
CA LEU A 34 17.55 -2.49 0.25
C LEU A 34 18.23 -3.84 -0.04
N THR A 35 19.12 -4.31 0.86
CA THR A 35 19.85 -5.59 0.71
C THR A 35 19.30 -6.68 1.64
N LEU A 36 17.98 -6.93 1.57
CA LEU A 36 17.41 -8.22 1.97
C LEU A 36 17.12 -8.96 0.67
N ASP A 37 18.17 -9.58 0.10
CA ASP A 37 18.20 -10.25 -1.21
C ASP A 37 17.40 -11.57 -1.22
N GLY A 38 16.11 -11.46 -0.95
CA GLY A 38 15.13 -12.51 -1.19
C GLY A 38 13.88 -11.89 -1.82
N PRO A 39 13.18 -12.60 -2.72
CA PRO A 39 11.92 -12.10 -3.25
C PRO A 39 10.97 -11.86 -2.07
N ARG A 40 10.53 -10.62 -1.90
CA ARG A 40 9.70 -10.22 -0.76
C ARG A 40 8.26 -10.65 -1.00
N GLN A 41 7.68 -11.31 -0.02
CA GLN A 41 6.26 -11.65 -0.05
C GLN A 41 5.44 -10.36 -0.03
N TRP A 42 4.63 -10.13 -1.04
CA TRP A 42 3.78 -8.94 -1.15
C TRP A 42 2.29 -9.25 -1.02
N ALA A 43 1.89 -10.52 -1.15
CA ALA A 43 0.53 -10.96 -0.90
C ALA A 43 0.47 -12.41 -0.43
N LYS A 44 -0.73 -12.83 -0.04
CA LYS A 44 -1.05 -14.21 0.30
C LYS A 44 -2.52 -14.52 0.07
N LEU A 45 -2.80 -15.81 -0.07
CA LEU A 45 -4.15 -16.37 -0.01
C LEU A 45 -4.26 -17.18 1.28
N THR A 46 -5.09 -16.71 2.20
CA THR A 46 -5.31 -17.37 3.50
C THR A 46 -6.61 -18.19 3.44
N PRO A 47 -6.59 -19.48 3.81
CA PRO A 47 -7.78 -20.33 3.79
C PRO A 47 -8.91 -19.73 4.64
N VAL A 48 -10.14 -19.72 4.12
CA VAL A 48 -11.33 -19.26 4.85
C VAL A 48 -11.83 -20.37 5.78
N ASP A 49 -11.88 -21.60 5.26
CA ASP A 49 -12.40 -22.74 6.00
C ASP A 49 -11.26 -23.51 6.67
N ARG A 50 -11.21 -23.46 8.01
CA ARG A 50 -10.21 -24.16 8.84
C ARG A 50 -10.46 -25.67 8.96
N GLY A 51 -11.52 -26.19 8.33
CA GLY A 51 -11.96 -27.59 8.48
C GLY A 51 -11.06 -28.62 7.80
N PHE A 52 -10.15 -28.18 6.92
CA PHE A 52 -9.28 -29.09 6.17
C PHE A 52 -7.83 -28.85 6.59
N ASN A 53 -7.30 -29.76 7.40
CA ASN A 53 -5.97 -29.69 8.01
C ASN A 53 -4.79 -29.58 7.00
N GLU A 54 -5.05 -29.78 5.71
CA GLU A 54 -4.04 -29.76 4.66
C GLU A 54 -3.99 -28.45 3.87
N ILE A 55 -4.97 -27.55 4.04
CA ILE A 55 -4.98 -26.31 3.29
C ILE A 55 -3.98 -25.33 3.90
N ARG A 56 -2.86 -25.15 3.19
CA ARG A 56 -1.83 -24.19 3.55
C ARG A 56 -2.08 -22.84 2.91
N GLU A 57 -1.63 -21.80 3.60
CA GLU A 57 -1.51 -20.46 3.05
C GLU A 57 -0.68 -20.47 1.75
N ILE A 58 -1.17 -19.80 0.72
CA ILE A 58 -0.41 -19.59 -0.53
C ILE A 58 0.30 -18.25 -0.43
N LYS A 59 1.63 -18.26 -0.45
CA LYS A 59 2.47 -17.07 -0.38
C LYS A 59 2.82 -16.57 -1.78
N ILE A 60 2.66 -15.28 -2.01
CA ILE A 60 2.86 -14.64 -3.31
C ILE A 60 4.07 -13.71 -3.23
N PHE A 61 5.08 -14.03 -4.03
CA PHE A 61 6.38 -13.34 -4.03
C PHE A 61 6.69 -12.62 -5.34
N LYS A 62 6.15 -13.12 -6.46
CA LYS A 62 6.40 -12.57 -7.80
C LYS A 62 5.27 -11.66 -8.21
N ASP A 63 5.56 -10.63 -8.99
CA ASP A 63 4.52 -9.77 -9.57
C ASP A 63 3.59 -10.56 -10.50
N ILE A 64 4.12 -11.58 -11.18
CA ILE A 64 3.33 -12.57 -11.93
C ILE A 64 3.47 -13.91 -11.21
N HIS A 65 2.41 -14.36 -10.56
CA HIS A 65 2.38 -15.59 -9.76
C HIS A 65 1.43 -16.62 -10.36
N LYS A 66 1.99 -17.73 -10.84
CA LYS A 66 1.26 -18.80 -11.52
C LYS A 66 0.81 -19.86 -10.51
N ILE A 67 -0.45 -20.26 -10.63
CA ILE A 67 -1.06 -21.31 -9.80
C ILE A 67 -1.58 -22.40 -10.74
N GLY A 68 -1.25 -23.65 -10.42
CA GLY A 68 -1.72 -24.80 -11.19
C GLY A 68 -1.22 -26.12 -10.62
N ARG A 69 -1.49 -27.21 -11.34
CA ARG A 69 -1.04 -28.56 -10.97
C ARG A 69 0.33 -28.92 -11.54
N ASP A 70 0.78 -28.24 -12.59
CA ASP A 70 2.11 -28.46 -13.19
C ASP A 70 3.22 -27.95 -12.25
N SER A 71 4.35 -28.67 -12.20
CA SER A 71 5.51 -28.31 -11.37
C SER A 71 6.20 -27.02 -11.79
N LYS A 72 5.88 -26.50 -12.99
CA LYS A 72 6.38 -25.22 -13.49
C LYS A 72 5.67 -23.99 -12.90
N ASN A 73 4.60 -24.17 -12.13
CA ASN A 73 3.90 -23.07 -11.47
C ASN A 73 4.60 -22.64 -10.19
N ASP A 74 4.40 -21.38 -9.79
CA ASP A 74 4.95 -20.83 -8.55
C ASP A 74 4.26 -21.43 -7.31
N THR A 75 2.99 -21.79 -7.45
CA THR A 75 2.26 -22.59 -6.45
C THR A 75 1.66 -23.80 -7.13
N VAL A 76 2.01 -24.97 -6.60
CA VAL A 76 1.53 -26.26 -7.07
C VAL A 76 0.42 -26.76 -6.14
N ILE A 77 -0.80 -26.87 -6.66
CA ILE A 77 -1.93 -27.49 -5.95
C ILE A 77 -2.14 -28.87 -6.57
N LYS A 78 -1.90 -29.94 -5.80
CA LYS A 78 -1.94 -31.34 -6.26
C LYS A 78 -3.36 -31.94 -6.29
N ASP A 79 -4.37 -31.14 -6.63
CA ASP A 79 -5.74 -31.60 -6.76
C ASP A 79 -6.11 -31.79 -8.24
N VAL A 80 -6.80 -32.90 -8.56
CA VAL A 80 -7.19 -33.24 -9.94
C VAL A 80 -8.15 -32.22 -10.55
N GLY A 81 -8.93 -31.51 -9.72
CA GLY A 81 -9.79 -30.40 -10.11
C GLY A 81 -9.03 -29.17 -10.61
N ILE A 82 -7.73 -29.09 -10.32
CA ILE A 82 -6.85 -27.99 -10.72
C ILE A 82 -6.18 -28.32 -12.06
N SER A 83 -6.35 -27.38 -13.00
CA SER A 83 -5.71 -27.44 -14.31
C SER A 83 -4.19 -27.31 -14.20
N ARG A 84 -3.46 -27.84 -15.19
CA ARG A 84 -1.98 -27.76 -15.22
C ARG A 84 -1.49 -26.31 -15.09
N ASN A 85 -2.09 -25.38 -15.83
CA ASN A 85 -1.92 -23.93 -15.69
C ASN A 85 -3.28 -23.31 -15.39
N HIS A 86 -3.62 -23.10 -14.13
CA HIS A 86 -5.00 -22.83 -13.73
C HIS A 86 -5.31 -21.33 -13.77
N CYS A 87 -4.52 -20.52 -13.08
CA CYS A 87 -4.64 -19.07 -13.09
C CYS A 87 -3.31 -18.38 -12.84
N VAL A 88 -3.30 -17.07 -13.08
CA VAL A 88 -2.17 -16.18 -12.81
C VAL A 88 -2.68 -14.98 -12.03
N ILE A 89 -2.04 -14.68 -10.92
CA ILE A 89 -2.24 -13.44 -10.18
C ILE A 89 -1.16 -12.47 -10.62
N THR A 90 -1.56 -11.29 -11.08
CA THR A 90 -0.63 -10.27 -11.58
C THR A 90 -0.78 -8.98 -10.77
N LYS A 91 0.34 -8.45 -10.30
CA LYS A 91 0.49 -7.10 -9.75
C LYS A 91 1.07 -6.18 -10.83
N VAL A 92 0.35 -5.13 -11.18
CA VAL A 92 0.82 -4.12 -12.15
C VAL A 92 0.93 -2.77 -11.44
N THR A 93 2.12 -2.18 -11.48
CA THR A 93 2.34 -0.79 -11.07
C THR A 93 1.78 0.15 -12.13
N LYS A 94 0.77 0.95 -11.80
CA LYS A 94 0.27 1.97 -12.72
C LYS A 94 0.93 3.30 -12.40
N GLN A 95 1.71 3.84 -13.35
CA GLN A 95 2.48 5.09 -13.20
C GLN A 95 1.63 6.38 -13.23
N LEU A 96 0.30 6.29 -13.24
CA LEU A 96 -0.57 7.46 -13.31
C LEU A 96 -0.75 8.07 -11.91
N GLU A 97 0.05 9.09 -11.64
CA GLU A 97 -0.04 10.13 -10.60
C GLU A 97 0.06 9.71 -9.12
N ARG A 98 -0.08 8.43 -8.77
CA ARG A 98 0.15 7.92 -7.40
C ARG A 98 0.68 6.49 -7.49
N ASP A 99 1.65 6.11 -6.66
CA ASP A 99 2.19 4.75 -6.60
C ASP A 99 1.12 3.75 -6.11
N TYR A 100 0.20 3.37 -6.99
CA TYR A 100 -0.79 2.34 -6.73
C TYR A 100 -0.53 1.13 -7.62
N TYR A 101 -0.79 -0.04 -7.05
CA TYR A 101 -0.72 -1.31 -7.76
C TYR A 101 -2.13 -1.82 -8.01
N GLU A 102 -2.41 -2.21 -9.25
CA GLU A 102 -3.60 -2.96 -9.58
C GLU A 102 -3.27 -4.45 -9.50
N THR A 103 -4.12 -5.22 -8.82
CA THR A 103 -3.98 -6.67 -8.77
C THR A 103 -5.06 -7.30 -9.61
N THR A 104 -4.70 -8.28 -10.43
CA THR A 104 -5.63 -9.02 -11.27
C THR A 104 -5.45 -10.51 -11.09
N ILE A 105 -6.52 -11.26 -11.34
CA ILE A 105 -6.47 -12.70 -11.53
C ILE A 105 -6.96 -13.03 -12.94
N GLN A 106 -6.12 -13.75 -13.68
CA GLN A 106 -6.45 -14.24 -15.01
C GLN A 106 -6.60 -15.75 -14.97
N LYS A 107 -7.70 -16.23 -15.53
CA LYS A 107 -7.91 -17.66 -15.73
C LYS A 107 -7.18 -18.14 -16.99
N CYS A 108 -6.39 -19.20 -16.86
CA CYS A 108 -5.55 -19.72 -17.93
C CYS A 108 -6.01 -21.07 -18.48
N SER A 109 -7.07 -21.66 -17.91
CA SER A 109 -7.58 -22.96 -18.34
C SER A 109 -9.00 -22.92 -18.88
N SER A 110 -9.31 -23.86 -19.77
CA SER A 110 -10.65 -24.06 -20.34
C SER A 110 -11.65 -24.63 -19.32
N ASN A 111 -11.19 -25.24 -18.23
CA ASN A 111 -12.06 -25.72 -17.16
C ASN A 111 -12.76 -24.54 -16.49
N PRO A 112 -14.10 -24.56 -16.34
CA PRO A 112 -14.86 -23.38 -15.93
C PRO A 112 -14.58 -22.97 -14.46
N ARG A 113 -13.93 -23.81 -13.66
CA ARG A 113 -13.93 -23.79 -12.20
C ARG A 113 -12.86 -22.85 -11.60
N LEU A 114 -13.13 -21.55 -11.53
CA LEU A 114 -12.44 -20.57 -10.70
C LEU A 114 -13.45 -19.50 -10.31
N TRP A 115 -13.54 -19.15 -9.02
CA TRP A 115 -14.51 -18.17 -8.54
C TRP A 115 -13.82 -17.05 -7.77
N VAL A 116 -14.35 -15.84 -7.90
CA VAL A 116 -14.01 -14.69 -7.06
C VAL A 116 -15.30 -14.14 -6.49
N ASN A 117 -15.39 -14.07 -5.16
CA ASN A 117 -16.57 -13.65 -4.42
C ASN A 117 -17.85 -14.41 -4.85
N GLY A 118 -17.71 -15.72 -5.07
CA GLY A 118 -18.81 -16.59 -5.52
C GLY A 118 -19.16 -16.47 -7.02
N VAL A 119 -18.58 -15.50 -7.74
CA VAL A 119 -18.81 -15.33 -9.18
C VAL A 119 -17.77 -16.12 -9.97
N GLN A 120 -18.24 -16.96 -10.88
CA GLN A 120 -17.37 -17.78 -11.72
C GLN A 120 -16.68 -16.93 -12.80
N ILE A 121 -15.36 -17.05 -12.91
CA ILE A 121 -14.57 -16.36 -13.92
C ILE A 121 -14.59 -17.16 -15.24
N GLY A 122 -15.04 -16.52 -16.32
CA GLY A 122 -15.04 -17.08 -17.68
C GLY A 122 -13.64 -17.27 -18.27
N TYR A 123 -13.52 -17.97 -19.39
CA TYR A 123 -12.26 -18.06 -20.15
C TYR A 123 -12.39 -17.35 -21.51
N PRO A 124 -11.38 -16.58 -21.95
CA PRO A 124 -10.28 -16.00 -21.19
C PRO A 124 -10.78 -14.73 -20.48
N TYR A 125 -10.93 -14.75 -19.16
CA TYR A 125 -11.33 -13.56 -18.42
C TYR A 125 -10.29 -13.21 -17.36
N THR A 126 -10.00 -11.92 -17.29
CA THR A 126 -9.16 -11.29 -16.28
C THR A 126 -10.05 -10.41 -15.42
N MET A 127 -9.93 -10.54 -14.11
CA MET A 127 -10.70 -9.77 -13.14
C MET A 127 -9.73 -9.00 -12.23
N VAL A 128 -10.07 -7.76 -11.89
CA VAL A 128 -9.38 -7.00 -10.84
C VAL A 128 -9.80 -7.56 -9.49
N ILE A 129 -8.82 -7.84 -8.62
CA ILE A 129 -9.05 -8.34 -7.26
C ILE A 129 -8.52 -7.34 -6.23
N SER A 130 -9.22 -7.24 -5.11
CA SER A 130 -8.93 -6.34 -4.00
C SER A 130 -8.65 -7.12 -2.71
N PRO A 131 -7.86 -6.57 -1.77
CA PRO A 131 -7.69 -7.17 -0.45
C PRO A 131 -9.04 -7.45 0.22
N GLY A 132 -9.23 -8.69 0.66
CA GLY A 132 -10.47 -9.19 1.25
C GLY A 132 -11.31 -10.06 0.31
N ASP A 133 -11.07 -10.03 -1.01
CA ASP A 133 -11.80 -10.87 -1.96
C ASP A 133 -11.56 -12.35 -1.70
N ILE A 134 -12.59 -13.16 -1.92
CA ILE A 134 -12.57 -14.61 -1.73
C ILE A 134 -12.35 -15.30 -3.07
N ILE A 135 -11.19 -15.92 -3.23
CA ILE A 135 -10.82 -16.71 -4.40
C ILE A 135 -11.05 -18.19 -4.08
N SER A 136 -11.90 -18.85 -4.85
CA SER A 136 -12.21 -20.27 -4.64
C SER A 136 -11.70 -21.13 -5.78
N PHE A 137 -11.05 -22.24 -5.40
CA PHE A 137 -10.55 -23.25 -6.31
C PHE A 137 -11.37 -24.53 -6.17
N PRO A 138 -11.58 -25.30 -7.25
CA PRO A 138 -12.22 -26.60 -7.15
C PRO A 138 -11.31 -27.59 -6.41
N SER A 139 -11.90 -28.43 -5.57
CA SER A 139 -11.26 -29.61 -5.05
C SER A 139 -12.12 -30.83 -5.36
N LEU A 140 -11.59 -31.76 -6.17
CA LEU A 140 -12.29 -33.01 -6.44
C LEU A 140 -12.21 -33.97 -5.25
N GLU A 141 -11.13 -33.89 -4.47
CA GLU A 141 -10.97 -34.72 -3.27
C GLU A 141 -12.05 -34.43 -2.22
N LEU A 142 -12.43 -33.15 -2.10
CA LEU A 142 -13.44 -32.71 -1.14
C LEU A 142 -14.85 -32.63 -1.72
N ASP A 143 -15.01 -32.92 -3.02
CA ASP A 143 -16.23 -32.64 -3.81
C ASP A 143 -16.79 -31.22 -3.55
N ALA A 144 -15.89 -30.24 -3.40
CA ALA A 144 -16.21 -28.90 -2.91
C ALA A 144 -15.33 -27.83 -3.55
N HIS A 145 -15.41 -26.60 -3.02
CA HIS A 145 -14.51 -25.51 -3.36
C HIS A 145 -13.72 -25.10 -2.13
N VAL A 146 -12.43 -24.85 -2.34
CA VAL A 146 -11.55 -24.33 -1.29
C VAL A 146 -11.44 -22.84 -1.48
N ALA A 147 -12.00 -22.10 -0.51
CA ALA A 147 -11.99 -20.65 -0.49
C ALA A 147 -10.75 -20.10 0.21
N TYR A 148 -10.13 -19.09 -0.40
CA TYR A 148 -9.05 -18.32 0.18
C TYR A 148 -9.37 -16.84 0.14
N LYS A 149 -9.07 -16.14 1.22
CA LYS A 149 -9.10 -14.69 1.28
C LYS A 149 -7.79 -14.12 0.73
N PHE A 150 -7.89 -13.22 -0.24
CA PHE A 150 -6.74 -12.50 -0.78
C PHE A 150 -6.33 -11.37 0.17
N GLU A 151 -5.07 -11.38 0.60
CA GLU A 151 -4.51 -10.39 1.50
C GLU A 151 -3.22 -9.82 0.91
N VAL A 152 -3.15 -8.50 0.82
CA VAL A 152 -1.91 -7.81 0.44
C VAL A 152 -1.11 -7.56 1.71
N LEU A 153 0.14 -8.03 1.71
CA LEU A 153 1.08 -7.71 2.76
C LEU A 153 1.66 -6.34 2.45
N LEU A 154 1.21 -5.35 3.21
CA LEU A 154 1.78 -4.02 3.15
C LEU A 154 3.28 -4.13 3.31
N ASP A 155 3.99 -3.64 2.31
CA ASP A 155 5.43 -3.57 2.35
C ASP A 155 5.76 -2.56 3.46
N LEU A 156 6.04 -3.03 4.68
CA LEU A 156 6.39 -2.19 5.83
C LEU A 156 7.53 -1.18 5.55
N ASN A 157 8.28 -1.35 4.45
CA ASN A 157 9.33 -0.43 3.99
C ASN A 157 8.87 0.49 2.85
N SER A 158 7.80 0.14 2.10
CA SER A 158 6.95 1.20 1.54
C SER A 158 6.34 1.89 2.75
N VAL A 159 6.92 3.03 3.12
CA VAL A 159 6.27 3.97 4.01
C VAL A 159 4.79 3.95 3.64
N LEU A 160 3.90 3.65 4.58
CA LEU A 160 2.45 3.77 4.39
C LEU A 160 2.14 5.24 4.16
N THR A 161 2.49 5.74 2.97
CA THR A 161 2.36 7.12 2.52
C THR A 161 0.92 7.37 2.12
N ASN A 162 0.20 6.33 1.71
CA ASN A 162 -1.14 6.45 1.19
C ASN A 162 -2.19 6.22 2.28
N PHE A 163 -3.03 7.23 2.45
CA PHE A 163 -4.15 7.24 3.39
C PHE A 163 -5.06 6.00 3.28
N ASN A 164 -5.27 5.51 2.06
CA ASN A 164 -6.16 4.38 1.76
C ASN A 164 -5.64 3.02 2.26
N ASP A 165 -4.34 2.90 2.54
CA ASP A 165 -3.75 1.66 3.07
C ASP A 165 -4.09 1.46 4.55
N LYS A 166 -4.42 2.56 5.25
CA LYS A 166 -4.78 2.56 6.68
C LYS A 166 -6.27 2.76 6.91
N TYR A 167 -6.95 3.44 5.99
CA TYR A 167 -8.32 3.90 6.18
C TYR A 167 -9.20 3.63 4.96
N ARG A 168 -10.41 3.14 5.20
CA ARG A 168 -11.49 3.05 4.21
C ARG A 168 -12.41 4.26 4.34
N THR A 169 -12.67 4.98 3.25
CA THR A 169 -13.65 6.08 3.27
C THR A 169 -15.07 5.53 3.21
N LEU A 170 -15.94 5.97 4.11
CA LEU A 170 -17.34 5.50 4.23
C LEU A 170 -18.35 6.52 3.68
N GLY A 171 -18.09 7.81 3.83
CA GLY A 171 -19.03 8.86 3.39
C GLY A 171 -18.57 10.26 3.74
N VAL A 172 -19.30 11.27 3.26
CA VAL A 172 -19.03 12.69 3.57
C VAL A 172 -19.82 13.10 4.80
N LEU A 173 -19.15 13.72 5.76
CA LEU A 173 -19.78 14.29 6.95
C LEU A 173 -20.07 15.78 6.77
N GLY A 174 -19.29 16.48 5.95
CA GLY A 174 -19.52 17.88 5.61
C GLY A 174 -18.51 18.42 4.59
N GLN A 175 -18.82 19.55 4.00
CA GLN A 175 -17.95 20.25 3.05
C GLN A 175 -18.03 21.74 3.31
N GLY A 176 -16.86 22.37 3.53
CA GLY A 176 -16.72 23.81 3.69
C GLY A 176 -15.86 24.42 2.59
N ALA A 177 -15.67 25.73 2.65
CA ALA A 177 -14.90 26.49 1.65
C ALA A 177 -13.43 26.03 1.52
N PHE A 178 -12.85 25.50 2.59
CA PHE A 178 -11.41 25.18 2.66
C PHE A 178 -11.12 23.67 2.73
N ALA A 179 -12.12 22.86 3.09
CA ALA A 179 -11.91 21.45 3.34
C ALA A 179 -13.19 20.63 3.22
N ARG A 180 -13.03 19.34 2.91
CA ARG A 180 -14.07 18.32 2.99
C ARG A 180 -13.79 17.43 4.20
N VAL A 181 -14.83 17.05 4.94
CA VAL A 181 -14.73 16.10 6.05
C VAL A 181 -15.43 14.82 5.67
N THR A 182 -14.73 13.69 5.77
CA THR A 182 -15.27 12.35 5.49
C THR A 182 -15.22 11.47 6.74
N CYS A 183 -16.17 10.53 6.85
CA CYS A 183 -16.08 9.44 7.79
C CYS A 183 -15.16 8.37 7.19
N VAL A 184 -14.19 7.92 7.98
CA VAL A 184 -13.25 6.89 7.57
C VAL A 184 -13.12 5.82 8.64
N GLN A 185 -12.93 4.58 8.23
CA GLN A 185 -12.73 3.43 9.10
C GLN A 185 -11.27 2.99 9.04
N GLN A 186 -10.59 2.92 10.18
CA GLN A 186 -9.25 2.35 10.26
C GLN A 186 -9.32 0.85 10.02
N LEU A 187 -8.58 0.34 9.03
CA LEU A 187 -8.67 -1.06 8.61
C LEU A 187 -8.22 -2.06 9.67
N SER A 188 -7.20 -1.71 10.47
CA SER A 188 -6.65 -2.61 11.50
C SER A 188 -7.51 -2.74 12.75
N THR A 189 -8.28 -1.72 13.10
CA THR A 189 -9.04 -1.66 14.37
C THR A 189 -10.55 -1.55 14.17
N SER A 190 -11.00 -1.34 12.93
CA SER A 190 -12.39 -1.00 12.59
C SER A 190 -12.93 0.27 13.26
N ARG A 191 -12.09 1.07 13.92
CA ARG A 191 -12.52 2.34 14.57
C ARG A 191 -12.83 3.42 13.53
N LEU A 192 -13.83 4.23 13.83
CA LEU A 192 -14.27 5.34 13.00
C LEU A 192 -13.55 6.63 13.36
N TYR A 193 -13.20 7.40 12.35
CA TYR A 193 -12.56 8.71 12.45
C TYR A 193 -13.23 9.69 11.49
N ALA A 194 -13.13 10.98 11.80
CA ALA A 194 -13.39 12.04 10.84
C ALA A 194 -12.06 12.46 10.17
N CYS A 195 -12.00 12.42 8.85
CA CYS A 195 -10.84 12.84 8.06
C CYS A 195 -11.14 14.18 7.38
N LYS A 196 -10.36 15.21 7.70
CA LYS A 196 -10.43 16.53 7.06
C LYS A 196 -9.43 16.61 5.91
N GLN A 197 -9.93 16.72 4.69
CA GLN A 197 -9.16 16.86 3.44
C GLN A 197 -9.11 18.34 3.06
N ILE A 198 -7.92 18.95 3.10
CA ILE A 198 -7.72 20.38 2.79
C ILE A 198 -7.29 20.53 1.32
N HIS A 199 -7.96 21.40 0.56
CA HIS A 199 -7.66 21.60 -0.85
C HIS A 199 -6.40 22.47 -1.04
N THR A 200 -5.38 21.94 -1.72
CA THR A 200 -4.11 22.64 -1.96
C THR A 200 -4.24 23.85 -2.87
N SER A 201 -5.25 23.91 -3.74
CA SER A 201 -5.55 25.06 -4.60
C SER A 201 -5.96 26.30 -3.80
N VAL A 202 -6.67 26.11 -2.69
CA VAL A 202 -7.12 27.18 -1.79
C VAL A 202 -5.96 27.71 -0.93
N VAL A 203 -4.92 26.89 -0.74
CA VAL A 203 -3.69 27.27 -0.03
C VAL A 203 -2.82 28.23 -0.87
N ARG A 204 -2.97 28.25 -2.21
CA ARG A 204 -2.10 29.05 -3.10
C ARG A 204 -2.61 30.45 -3.47
N THR A 205 -3.90 30.75 -3.28
CA THR A 205 -4.54 31.94 -3.90
C THR A 205 -4.89 33.08 -2.93
N GLY A 206 -4.61 32.96 -1.64
CA GLY A 206 -4.93 34.00 -0.64
C GLY A 206 -3.77 34.97 -0.40
N THR A 207 -4.07 36.27 -0.47
CA THR A 207 -3.22 37.44 -0.14
C THR A 207 -2.71 37.52 1.31
N ASN A 208 -2.75 36.44 2.08
CA ASN A 208 -2.17 36.31 3.42
C ASN A 208 -1.12 35.19 3.43
N LEU A 209 0.10 35.55 3.04
CA LEU A 209 1.30 34.73 2.86
C LEU A 209 1.78 33.93 4.09
N GLN A 210 1.06 33.91 5.22
CA GLN A 210 1.51 33.22 6.44
C GLN A 210 0.83 31.88 6.73
N VAL A 211 -0.32 31.56 6.12
CA VAL A 211 -1.04 30.29 6.37
C VAL A 211 -0.69 29.20 5.35
N SER A 212 0.04 29.56 4.29
CA SER A 212 0.23 28.74 3.10
C SER A 212 1.60 28.04 2.98
N SER A 213 2.46 28.15 4.00
CA SER A 213 3.67 27.32 4.04
C SER A 213 3.32 25.92 4.57
N PRO A 214 3.85 24.83 3.99
CA PRO A 214 3.78 23.49 4.59
C PRO A 214 4.17 23.48 6.08
N LEU A 215 5.10 24.37 6.45
CA LEU A 215 5.54 24.61 7.83
C LEU A 215 4.43 25.16 8.75
N ALA A 216 3.51 25.98 8.23
CA ALA A 216 2.37 26.51 9.00
C ALA A 216 1.34 25.40 9.28
N ILE A 217 1.06 24.54 8.29
CA ILE A 217 0.20 23.37 8.45
C ILE A 217 0.82 22.38 9.45
N ASP A 218 2.12 22.10 9.33
CA ASP A 218 2.82 21.22 10.27
C ASP A 218 2.80 21.77 11.69
N ARG A 219 2.96 23.09 11.86
CA ARG A 219 2.84 23.77 13.15
C ARG A 219 1.44 23.64 13.72
N GLU A 220 0.41 23.88 12.91
CA GLU A 220 -0.99 23.74 13.33
C GLU A 220 -1.30 22.29 13.77
N ILE A 221 -0.90 21.29 12.97
CA ILE A 221 -1.03 19.87 13.33
C ILE A 221 -0.32 19.57 14.64
N ARG A 222 0.89 20.12 14.85
CA ARG A 222 1.65 19.92 16.09
C ARG A 222 0.90 20.48 17.30
N ILE A 223 0.37 21.70 17.21
CA ILE A 223 -0.41 22.33 18.29
C ILE A 223 -1.65 21.50 18.60
N LEU A 224 -2.41 21.09 17.58
CA LEU A 224 -3.63 20.30 17.76
C LEU A 224 -3.37 18.93 18.37
N LYS A 225 -2.22 18.31 18.07
CA LYS A 225 -1.83 17.03 18.69
C LYS A 225 -1.48 17.14 20.17
N THR A 226 -1.02 18.31 20.61
CA THR A 226 -0.64 18.55 22.02
C THR A 226 -1.81 19.00 22.88
N ALA A 227 -2.92 19.42 22.28
CA ALA A 227 -4.12 19.77 23.02
C ALA A 227 -4.74 18.50 23.61
N ASN A 228 -4.76 18.40 24.94
CA ASN A 228 -5.48 17.39 25.70
C ASN A 228 -6.39 18.13 26.68
N HIS A 229 -7.71 17.97 26.51
CA HIS A 229 -8.74 18.70 27.24
C HIS A 229 -9.67 17.73 27.94
#